data_AF-A0A090W3P3-F1
#
_entry.id   AF-A0A090W3P3-F1
#
_cell.length_a   1.000
_cell.length_b   1.000
_cell.length_c   1.000
_cell.angle_alpha   90.00
_cell.angle_beta   90.00
_cell.angle_gamma   90.00
#
_symmetry.space_group_name_H-M   'P 1'
#
loop_
_entity.id
_entity.type
_entity.pdbx_description
1 polymer ?
#
loop_
_entity_poly.entity_id
_entity_poly.type
_entity_poly.pdbx_seq_one_letter_code
_entity_poly.pdbx_strand_id
1 'polypeptide(L)'
;MAIVAIVVLCFLMLTWLKSTTNHGEFETVPELKGKSISVAEMELNENNLVMQIQDSANFNPDYPKFSVIEQEPAAGTKVKEDRKIYLTLNHRAIEKLRFQI
;
A
#
# COMPACT_ATOMS: atom_id res chain seq x y z
N MET A 1 -4.13 -10.20 -49.65
CA MET A 1 -2.88 -9.71 -49.03
C MET A 1 -3.12 -8.68 -47.93
N ALA A 2 -3.83 -7.57 -48.18
CA ALA A 2 -4.06 -6.53 -47.16
C ALA A 2 -4.78 -7.04 -45.89
N ILE A 3 -5.81 -7.88 -46.03
CA ILE A 3 -6.55 -8.44 -44.88
C ILE A 3 -5.66 -9.32 -44.00
N VAL A 4 -4.81 -10.16 -44.62
CA VAL A 4 -3.87 -11.03 -43.90
C VAL A 4 -2.83 -10.19 -43.14
N ALA A 5 -2.31 -9.13 -43.78
CA ALA A 5 -1.39 -8.20 -43.13
C ALA A 5 -2.03 -7.50 -41.92
N ILE A 6 -3.30 -7.08 -42.02
CA ILE A 6 -4.05 -6.48 -40.92
C ILE A 6 -4.24 -7.49 -39.78
N VAL A 7 -4.63 -8.73 -40.08
CA VAL A 7 -4.80 -9.78 -39.06
C VAL A 7 -3.49 -10.07 -38.34
N VAL A 8 -2.37 -10.17 -39.06
CA VAL A 8 -1.05 -10.37 -38.47
C VAL A 8 -0.63 -9.18 -37.61
N LEU A 9 -0.87 -7.95 -38.08
CA LEU A 9 -0.54 -6.74 -37.34
C LEU A 9 -1.39 -6.61 -36.06
N CYS A 10 -2.69 -6.89 -36.15
CA CYS A 10 -3.57 -6.96 -34.97
C CYS A 10 -3.11 -8.05 -34.00
N PHE A 11 -2.72 -9.23 -34.49
CA PHE A 11 -2.24 -10.31 -33.63
C PHE A 11 -0.96 -9.90 -32.89
N LEU A 12 0.03 -9.34 -33.60
CA LEU A 12 1.27 -8.85 -33.01
C LEU A 12 0.99 -7.74 -31.99
N MET A 13 0.14 -6.77 -32.32
CA MET A 13 -0.24 -5.67 -31.44
C MET A 13 -0.94 -6.18 -30.16
N LEU A 14 -1.85 -7.15 -30.28
CA LEU A 14 -2.54 -7.75 -29.13
C LEU A 14 -1.59 -8.56 -28.24
N THR A 15 -0.65 -9.32 -28.84
CA THR A 15 0.36 -10.06 -28.07
C THR A 15 1.32 -9.14 -27.33
N TRP A 16 1.72 -8.03 -27.96
CA TRP A 16 2.56 -7.01 -27.33
C TRP A 16 1.82 -6.30 -26.19
N LEU A 17 0.55 -5.94 -26.41
CA LEU A 17 -0.30 -5.34 -25.37
C LEU A 17 -0.46 -6.26 -24.15
N LYS A 18 -0.64 -7.56 -24.37
CA LYS A 18 -0.77 -8.55 -23.30
C LYS A 18 0.52 -8.72 -22.48
N SER A 19 1.69 -8.47 -23.08
CA SER A 19 2.98 -8.60 -22.41
C SER A 19 3.35 -7.36 -21.60
N THR A 20 2.87 -6.17 -21.97
CA THR A 20 3.15 -4.92 -21.24
C THR A 20 2.16 -4.69 -20.10
N THR A 21 0.96 -5.26 -20.18
CA THR A 21 0.01 -5.24 -19.07
C THR A 21 0.37 -6.35 -18.09
N ASN A 22 1.15 -6.02 -17.05
CA ASN A 22 1.59 -6.91 -15.97
C ASN A 22 0.39 -7.53 -15.22
N HIS A 23 -0.27 -8.51 -15.84
CA HIS A 23 -1.49 -9.15 -15.39
C HIS A 23 -1.13 -10.43 -14.63
N GLY A 24 -1.27 -10.40 -13.30
CA GLY A 24 -1.34 -11.64 -12.51
C GLY A 24 -0.41 -11.69 -11.29
N GLU A 25 0.58 -10.81 -11.21
CA GLU A 25 1.43 -10.68 -10.02
C GLU A 25 0.67 -9.85 -8.96
N PHE A 26 0.47 -10.44 -7.79
CA PHE A 26 -0.18 -9.78 -6.66
C PHE A 26 0.64 -9.99 -5.40
N GLU A 27 0.81 -8.90 -4.67
CA GLU A 27 1.42 -8.87 -3.36
C GLU A 27 0.35 -8.95 -2.28
N THR A 28 0.66 -9.66 -1.19
CA THR A 28 -0.25 -9.78 -0.06
C THR A 28 0.07 -8.72 0.96
N VAL A 29 -0.92 -7.91 1.34
CA VAL A 29 -0.73 -6.86 2.33
C VAL A 29 -0.43 -7.51 3.70
N PRO A 30 0.72 -7.19 4.33
CA PRO A 30 1.07 -7.73 5.65
C PRO A 30 0.19 -7.12 6.76
N GLU A 31 0.18 -7.77 7.93
CA GLU A 31 -0.45 -7.23 9.13
C GLU A 31 0.51 -6.27 9.82
N LEU A 32 0.21 -4.98 9.78
CA LEU A 32 1.08 -3.92 10.26
C LEU A 32 0.63 -3.32 11.59
N LYS A 33 -0.61 -3.55 12.04
CA LYS A 33 -1.12 -2.96 13.27
C LYS A 33 -0.27 -3.39 14.47
N GLY A 34 0.04 -2.41 15.33
CA GLY A 34 0.91 -2.59 16.49
C GLY A 34 2.40 -2.56 16.20
N LYS A 35 2.83 -2.64 14.94
CA LYS A 35 4.24 -2.54 14.58
C LYS A 35 4.72 -1.09 14.63
N SER A 36 6.02 -0.90 14.88
CA SER A 36 6.65 0.41 14.75
C SER A 36 6.79 0.80 13.28
N ILE A 37 6.95 2.09 13.00
CA ILE A 37 7.15 2.61 11.63
C ILE A 37 8.27 1.88 10.90
N SER A 38 9.41 1.67 11.57
CA SER A 38 10.58 1.02 10.95
C SER A 38 10.32 -0.44 10.58
N VAL A 39 9.58 -1.18 11.42
CA VAL A 39 9.23 -2.58 11.12
C VAL A 39 8.19 -2.62 9.99
N ALA A 40 7.21 -1.71 10.02
CA ALA A 40 6.20 -1.64 8.97
C ALA A 40 6.81 -1.28 7.62
N GLU A 41 7.75 -0.34 7.58
CA GLU A 41 8.49 0.02 6.37
C GLU A 41 9.31 -1.15 5.82
N MET A 42 9.97 -1.93 6.69
CA MET A 42 10.70 -3.13 6.31
C MET A 42 9.78 -4.17 5.67
N GLU A 43 8.67 -4.53 6.32
CA GLU A 43 7.73 -5.54 5.81
C GLU A 43 7.05 -5.10 4.51
N LEU A 44 6.75 -3.81 4.37
CA LEU A 44 6.20 -3.29 3.12
C LEU A 44 7.21 -3.39 1.97
N ASN A 45 8.47 -3.03 2.20
CA ASN A 45 9.53 -3.14 1.20
C ASN A 45 9.80 -4.60 0.81
N GLU A 46 9.74 -5.55 1.75
CA GLU A 46 9.87 -6.99 1.49
C GLU A 46 8.75 -7.55 0.61
N ASN A 47 7.58 -6.91 0.60
CA ASN A 47 6.43 -7.29 -0.22
C ASN A 47 6.24 -6.36 -1.44
N ASN A 48 7.25 -5.59 -1.84
CA ASN A 48 7.17 -4.63 -2.97
C ASN A 48 6.00 -3.63 -2.83
N LEU A 49 5.71 -3.20 -1.61
CA LEU A 49 4.65 -2.25 -1.26
C LEU A 49 5.24 -0.92 -0.77
N VAL A 50 4.47 0.16 -0.91
CA VAL A 50 4.93 1.51 -0.58
C VAL A 50 4.23 2.02 0.67
N MET A 51 4.98 2.44 1.68
CA MET A 51 4.42 3.07 2.89
C MET A 51 3.93 4.50 2.61
N GLN A 52 2.71 4.81 3.04
CA GLN A 52 2.15 6.16 3.02
C GLN A 52 1.55 6.51 4.38
N ILE A 53 2.09 7.50 5.07
CA ILE A 53 1.53 7.96 6.35
C ILE A 53 0.36 8.91 6.08
N GLN A 54 -0.73 8.72 6.82
CA GLN A 54 -1.87 9.64 6.83
C GLN A 54 -1.71 10.70 7.93
N ASP A 55 -2.02 11.96 7.60
CA ASP A 55 -2.03 13.06 8.55
C ASP A 55 -3.28 12.94 9.44
N SER A 56 -3.15 12.27 10.57
CA SER A 56 -4.24 12.08 11.53
C SER A 56 -3.73 12.16 12.96
N ALA A 57 -4.42 12.93 13.79
CA ALA A 57 -4.11 13.08 15.22
C ALA A 57 -4.85 12.04 16.07
N ASN A 58 -4.77 10.76 15.66
CA ASN A 58 -5.45 9.66 16.35
C ASN A 58 -4.59 9.13 17.49
N PHE A 59 -5.22 8.88 18.64
CA PHE A 59 -4.58 8.27 19.80
C PHE A 59 -5.37 7.05 20.25
N ASN A 60 -4.67 5.93 20.43
CA ASN A 60 -5.22 4.71 21.01
C ASN A 60 -4.30 4.24 22.15
N PRO A 61 -4.81 4.15 23.41
CA PRO A 61 -4.01 3.74 24.56
C PRO A 61 -3.56 2.27 24.52
N ASP A 62 -4.21 1.42 23.72
CA ASP A 62 -3.87 -0.01 23.60
C ASP A 62 -2.59 -0.23 22.76
N TYR A 63 -2.12 0.82 22.08
CA TYR A 63 -1.01 0.76 21.15
C TYR A 63 0.18 1.60 21.64
N PRO A 64 1.43 1.18 21.37
CA PRO A 64 2.61 1.99 21.66
C PRO A 64 2.62 3.35 20.93
N LYS A 65 3.45 4.28 21.39
CA LYS A 65 3.65 5.56 20.68
C LYS A 65 4.28 5.30 19.31
N PHE A 66 3.77 5.98 18.28
CA PHE A 66 4.24 5.85 16.89
C PHE A 66 4.09 4.44 16.30
N SER A 67 3.29 3.55 16.88
CA SER A 67 2.93 2.30 16.22
C SER A 67 1.80 2.51 15.23
N VAL A 68 1.68 1.63 14.23
CA VAL A 68 0.52 1.60 13.34
C VAL A 68 -0.72 1.22 14.14
N ILE A 69 -1.80 1.99 14.01
CA ILE A 69 -3.11 1.68 14.63
C ILE A 69 -4.13 1.26 13.58
N GLU A 70 -3.98 1.75 12.35
CA GLU A 70 -4.82 1.40 11.22
C GLU A 70 -3.99 1.31 9.95
N GLN A 71 -4.43 0.46 9.04
CA GLN A 71 -3.86 0.29 7.72
C GLN A 71 -4.99 0.18 6.69
N GLU A 72 -4.73 0.68 5.49
CA GLU A 72 -5.60 0.49 4.33
C GLU A 72 -4.73 0.30 3.08
N PRO A 73 -4.90 -0.79 2.30
CA PRO A 73 -5.86 -1.89 2.48
C PRO A 73 -5.61 -2.78 3.70
N ALA A 74 -6.62 -3.55 4.08
CA ALA A 74 -6.57 -4.49 5.20
C ALA A 74 -5.54 -5.62 4.96
N ALA A 75 -5.00 -6.18 6.05
CA ALA A 75 -4.09 -7.32 6.00
C ALA A 75 -4.71 -8.52 5.27
N GLY A 76 -3.88 -9.25 4.52
CA GLY A 76 -4.31 -10.39 3.69
C GLY A 76 -4.97 -9.99 2.36
N THR A 77 -5.20 -8.69 2.12
CA THR A 77 -5.69 -8.22 0.82
C THR A 77 -4.63 -8.43 -0.26
N LYS A 78 -5.06 -8.83 -1.46
CA LYS A 78 -4.18 -8.92 -2.62
C LYS A 78 -4.19 -7.62 -3.40
N VAL A 79 -3.02 -7.03 -3.58
CA VAL A 79 -2.81 -5.78 -4.32
C VAL A 79 -1.75 -5.98 -5.40
N LYS A 80 -1.64 -5.06 -6.34
CA LYS A 80 -0.50 -5.07 -7.27
C LYS A 80 0.77 -4.60 -6.55
N GLU A 81 1.92 -4.92 -7.13
CA GLU A 81 3.20 -4.30 -6.78
C GLU A 81 3.12 -2.76 -6.77
N ASP A 82 4.02 -2.12 -6.02
CA ASP A 82 4.12 -0.67 -5.83
C ASP A 82 2.85 -0.01 -5.27
N ARG A 83 1.93 -0.80 -4.70
CA ARG A 83 0.71 -0.26 -4.09
C ARG A 83 1.05 0.49 -2.82
N LYS A 84 0.53 1.72 -2.73
CA LYS A 84 0.55 2.53 -1.51
C LYS A 84 -0.35 1.91 -0.45
N ILE A 85 0.23 1.64 0.71
CA ILE A 85 -0.47 1.22 1.93
C ILE A 85 -0.50 2.40 2.88
N TYR A 86 -1.71 2.86 3.17
CA TYR A 86 -1.97 4.01 4.00
C TYR A 86 -1.96 3.59 5.46
N LEU A 87 -1.08 4.18 6.26
CA LEU A 87 -0.94 3.89 7.68
C LEU A 87 -1.38 5.09 8.51
N THR A 88 -2.23 4.83 9.50
CA THR A 88 -2.50 5.76 10.59
C THR A 88 -1.62 5.37 11.76
N LEU A 89 -0.87 6.34 12.29
CA LEU A 89 0.06 6.13 13.39
C LEU A 89 -0.57 6.55 14.72
N ASN A 90 -0.20 5.87 15.79
CA ASN A 90 -0.55 6.28 17.14
C ASN A 90 0.20 7.55 17.48
N HIS A 91 -0.54 8.62 17.71
CA HIS A 91 0.05 9.86 18.15
C HIS A 91 0.61 9.72 19.57
N ARG A 92 1.60 10.54 19.92
CA ARG A 92 1.93 10.72 21.34
C ARG A 92 0.72 11.42 21.94
N ALA A 93 0.15 10.96 23.05
CA ALA A 93 -0.88 11.73 23.75
C ALA A 93 -0.41 13.20 23.82
N ILE A 94 -1.00 14.09 23.00
CA ILE A 94 -0.79 15.52 23.17
C ILE A 94 -1.47 15.74 24.51
N GLU A 95 -0.66 15.97 25.53
CA GLU A 95 -1.12 16.63 26.73
C GLU A 95 -1.82 17.87 26.20
N LYS A 96 -3.16 17.83 26.19
CA LYS A 96 -4.02 18.92 25.71
C LYS A 96 -3.37 20.16 26.28
N LEU A 97 -2.72 20.96 25.44
CA LEU A 97 -2.13 22.22 25.87
C LEU A 97 -3.33 22.96 26.43
N ARG A 98 -3.36 23.00 27.76
CA ARG A 98 -4.40 23.63 28.55
C ARG A 98 -4.21 25.09 28.22
N PHE A 99 -4.87 25.56 27.17
CA PHE A 99 -5.18 26.96 26.98
C PHE A 99 -6.14 27.32 28.11
N GLN A 100 -5.58 27.44 29.30
CA GLN A 100 -6.18 28.19 30.38
C GLN A 100 -5.75 29.63 30.13
N ILE A 101 -6.76 30.39 29.69
CA ILE A 101 -6.93 31.84 29.78
C ILE A 101 -6.10 32.65 28.79
#